data_AF-A0A932S038-F1
#
_entry.id   AF-A0A932S038-F1
#
_cell.length_a   1.000
_cell.length_b   1.000
_cell.length_c   1.000
_cell.angle_alpha   90.00
_cell.angle_beta   90.00
_cell.angle_gamma   90.00
#
_symmetry.space_group_name_H-M   'P 1'
#
loop_
_entity.id
_entity.type
_entity.pdbx_description
1 polymer ?
#
loop_
_entity_poly.entity_id
_entity_poly.type
_entity_poly.pdbx_seq_one_letter_code
_entity_poly.pdbx_strand_id
1 'polypeptide(L)'
;MKIRRAFLITLGAFIVPILLCAIYLFFIQASIGPVVFIYSLVAAVTVGGVWGFALSKKYGDELGVLAVFIVPVLWVLLINYFMVVTYVFGIKDYNEI
;
A
#
# COMPACT_ATOMS: atom_id res chain seq x y z
N MET A 1 -20.02 -10.75 13.20
CA MET A 1 -19.46 -9.45 13.66
C MET A 1 -17.95 -9.26 13.42
N LYS A 2 -17.11 -10.30 13.46
CA LYS A 2 -15.63 -10.18 13.29
C LYS A 2 -15.18 -9.74 11.88
N ILE A 3 -15.82 -10.22 10.82
CA ILE A 3 -15.48 -9.88 9.41
C ILE A 3 -15.72 -8.40 9.10
N ARG A 4 -16.86 -7.85 9.51
CA ARG A 4 -17.22 -6.45 9.25
C ARG A 4 -16.21 -5.47 9.85
N ARG A 5 -15.67 -5.79 11.04
CA ARG A 5 -14.65 -4.98 11.72
C ARG A 5 -13.28 -5.10 11.04
N ALA A 6 -12.89 -6.30 10.63
CA ALA A 6 -11.65 -6.51 9.87
C ALA A 6 -11.69 -5.77 8.52
N PHE A 7 -12.82 -5.86 7.80
CA PHE A 7 -13.04 -5.15 6.56
C PHE A 7 -12.91 -3.63 6.72
N LEU A 8 -13.52 -3.04 7.75
CA LEU A 8 -13.42 -1.60 8.02
C LEU A 8 -11.99 -1.16 8.37
N ILE A 9 -11.26 -1.99 9.14
CA ILE A 9 -9.87 -1.73 9.50
C ILE A 9 -8.97 -1.79 8.25
N THR A 10 -9.17 -2.77 7.37
CA THR A 10 -8.45 -2.88 6.11
C THR A 10 -8.79 -1.71 5.19
N LEU A 11 -10.06 -1.34 5.06
CA LEU A 11 -10.49 -0.18 4.28
C LEU A 11 -9.81 1.11 4.77
N GLY A 12 -9.76 1.32 6.09
CA GLY A 12 -9.06 2.45 6.69
C GLY A 12 -7.55 2.47 6.40
N ALA A 13 -6.90 1.30 6.40
CA ALA A 13 -5.48 1.17 6.08
C ALA A 13 -5.15 1.56 4.63
N PHE A 14 -6.13 1.45 3.72
CA PHE A 14 -6.02 1.85 2.32
C PHE A 14 -6.37 3.32 2.07
N ILE A 15 -7.25 3.93 2.87
CA ILE A 15 -7.62 5.34 2.74
C ILE A 15 -6.40 6.25 2.92
N VAL A 16 -5.53 5.98 3.89
CA VAL A 16 -4.37 6.84 4.19
C VAL A 16 -3.37 6.91 3.00
N PRO A 17 -2.93 5.77 2.42
CA PRO A 17 -2.13 5.77 1.20
C PRO A 17 -2.80 6.50 0.03
N ILE A 18 -4.11 6.29 -0.18
CA ILE A 18 -4.85 6.90 -1.29
C ILE A 18 -4.89 8.43 -1.14
N LEU A 19 -5.22 8.93 0.05
CA LEU A 19 -5.28 10.37 0.31
C LEU A 19 -3.92 11.04 0.13
N LEU A 20 -2.85 10.44 0.65
CA LEU A 20 -1.50 10.97 0.46
C LEU A 20 -1.07 10.93 -1.01
N CYS A 21 -1.47 9.89 -1.76
CA CYS A 21 -1.25 9.82 -3.20
C CYS A 21 -1.97 10.93 -3.97
N ALA A 22 -3.25 11.16 -3.66
CA ALA A 22 -4.05 12.20 -4.29
C ALA A 22 -3.49 13.60 -4.02
N ILE A 23 -3.05 13.85 -2.79
CA ILE A 23 -2.35 15.07 -2.40
C ILE A 23 -1.06 15.20 -3.23
N TYR A 24 -0.24 14.16 -3.27
CA TYR A 24 1.05 14.20 -3.96
C TYR A 24 0.90 14.42 -5.48
N LEU A 25 -0.10 13.78 -6.11
CA LEU A 25 -0.44 13.96 -7.52
C LEU A 25 -0.83 15.41 -7.84
N PHE A 26 -1.55 16.08 -6.92
CA PHE A 26 -1.96 17.48 -7.08
C PHE A 26 -0.77 18.46 -7.06
N PHE A 27 0.30 18.14 -6.31
CA PHE A 27 1.43 19.05 -6.10
C PHE A 27 2.64 18.81 -7.03
N ILE A 28 2.92 17.57 -7.45
CA ILE A 28 4.22 17.21 -8.07
C ILE A 28 4.14 16.87 -9.58
N GLN A 29 2.96 16.94 -10.19
CA GLN A 29 2.70 16.63 -11.60
C GLN A 29 2.95 15.17 -12.03
N ALA A 30 1.90 14.62 -12.67
CA ALA A 30 1.74 13.54 -13.64
C ALA A 30 2.58 12.24 -13.62
N SER A 31 3.82 12.20 -13.13
CA SER A 31 4.64 11.00 -13.29
C SER A 31 4.18 9.86 -12.37
N ILE A 32 3.94 8.69 -12.96
CA ILE A 32 3.43 7.50 -12.26
C ILE A 32 4.45 7.01 -11.22
N GLY A 33 5.74 7.05 -11.53
CA GLY A 33 6.79 6.50 -10.67
C GLY A 33 6.84 7.09 -9.26
N PRO A 34 7.04 8.41 -9.10
CA PRO A 34 7.11 9.04 -7.78
C PRO A 34 5.84 8.87 -6.94
N VAL A 35 4.67 8.98 -7.58
CA VAL A 35 3.36 8.80 -6.92
C VAL A 35 3.21 7.38 -6.39
N VAL A 36 3.51 6.40 -7.24
CA VAL A 36 3.46 4.98 -6.89
C VAL A 36 4.50 4.61 -5.84
N PHE A 37 5.68 5.24 -5.85
CA PHE A 37 6.70 5.08 -4.82
C PHE A 37 6.21 5.56 -3.44
N ILE A 38 5.63 6.76 -3.36
CA ILE A 38 5.09 7.28 -2.09
C ILE A 38 3.90 6.45 -1.61
N TYR A 39 3.01 6.06 -2.52
CA TYR A 39 1.93 5.14 -2.20
C TYR A 39 2.45 3.85 -1.56
N SER A 40 3.49 3.26 -2.16
CA SER A 40 4.11 2.02 -1.67
C SER A 40 4.63 2.18 -0.25
N LEU A 41 5.33 3.28 0.01
CA LEU A 41 6.01 3.51 1.27
C LEU A 41 4.99 3.72 2.40
N VAL A 42 3.94 4.49 2.13
CA VAL A 42 2.85 4.70 3.09
C VAL A 42 2.06 3.41 3.31
N ALA A 43 1.67 2.73 2.23
CA ALA A 43 0.86 1.52 2.32
C ALA A 43 1.62 0.35 2.97
N ALA A 44 2.93 0.23 2.74
CA ALA A 44 3.77 -0.73 3.44
C ALA A 44 3.68 -0.54 4.96
N VAL A 45 3.84 0.70 5.43
CA VAL A 45 3.79 1.01 6.87
C VAL A 45 2.37 0.83 7.43
N THR A 46 1.34 1.33 6.74
CA THR A 46 -0.04 1.27 7.25
C THR A 46 -0.59 -0.15 7.21
N VAL A 47 -0.46 -0.86 6.09
CA VAL A 47 -0.98 -2.23 5.94
C VAL A 47 -0.15 -3.20 6.77
N GLY A 48 1.18 -3.07 6.77
CA GLY A 48 2.07 -3.88 7.60
C GLY A 48 1.77 -3.73 9.09
N GLY A 49 1.61 -2.50 9.59
CA GLY A 49 1.26 -2.25 10.99
C GLY A 49 -0.13 -2.76 11.36
N VAL A 50 -1.13 -2.52 10.51
CA VAL A 50 -2.52 -2.95 10.75
C VAL A 50 -2.64 -4.48 10.74
N TRP A 51 -2.02 -5.15 9.77
CA TRP A 51 -2.03 -6.60 9.69
C TRP A 51 -1.17 -7.23 10.77
N GLY A 52 -0.01 -6.65 11.08
CA GLY A 52 0.84 -7.06 12.19
C GLY A 52 0.08 -7.06 13.52
N PHE A 53 -0.61 -5.95 13.83
CA PHE A 53 -1.44 -5.86 15.04
C PHE A 53 -2.60 -6.87 15.02
N ALA A 54 -3.28 -7.02 13.89
CA ALA A 54 -4.41 -7.95 13.77
C ALA A 54 -3.99 -9.42 13.92
N LEU A 55 -2.83 -9.80 13.38
CA LEU A 55 -2.28 -11.14 13.45
C LEU A 55 -1.69 -11.43 14.83
N SER A 56 -0.97 -10.48 15.44
CA SER A 56 -0.51 -10.59 16.84
C SER A 56 -1.67 -10.90 17.78
N LYS A 57 -2.76 -10.13 17.67
CA LYS A 57 -3.95 -10.29 18.51
C LYS A 57 -4.67 -11.63 18.31
N LYS A 58 -4.57 -12.25 17.13
CA LYS A 58 -5.33 -13.47 16.78
C LYS A 58 -4.50 -14.75 16.93
N TYR A 59 -3.21 -14.70 16.62
CA TYR A 59 -2.37 -15.87 16.48
C TYR A 59 -1.06 -15.80 17.28
N GLY A 60 -0.83 -14.73 18.04
CA GLY A 60 0.38 -14.55 18.86
C GLY A 60 1.38 -13.59 18.22
N ASP A 61 2.21 -12.98 19.08
CA ASP A 61 3.07 -11.84 18.70
C ASP A 61 4.10 -12.18 17.62
N GLU A 62 4.59 -13.41 17.56
CA GLU A 62 5.53 -13.88 16.54
C GLU A 62 4.99 -13.71 15.11
N LEU A 63 3.71 -14.07 14.90
CA LEU A 63 3.06 -13.93 13.60
C LEU A 63 2.71 -12.47 13.28
N GLY A 64 2.46 -11.66 14.31
CA GLY A 64 2.29 -10.22 14.14
C GLY A 64 3.58 -9.55 13.67
N VAL A 65 4.70 -9.85 14.33
CA VAL A 65 6.02 -9.35 13.96
C VAL A 65 6.39 -9.78 12.54
N LEU A 66 6.19 -11.06 12.21
CA LEU A 66 6.45 -11.58 10.86
C LEU A 66 5.68 -10.79 9.79
N ALA A 67 4.40 -10.49 10.05
CA ALA A 67 3.58 -9.74 9.10
C ALA A 67 4.02 -8.28 8.92
N VAL A 68 4.53 -7.64 9.98
CA VAL A 68 5.11 -6.28 9.87
C VAL A 68 6.29 -6.25 8.90
N PHE A 69 7.05 -7.34 8.74
CA PHE A 69 8.16 -7.39 7.80
C PHE A 69 7.77 -7.92 6.42
N ILE A 70 6.99 -8.99 6.35
CA ILE A 70 6.65 -9.66 5.07
C ILE A 70 5.65 -8.83 4.25
N VAL A 71 4.65 -8.23 4.89
CA VAL A 71 3.58 -7.51 4.17
C VAL A 71 4.14 -6.30 3.40
N PRO A 72 5.02 -5.45 3.98
CA PRO A 72 5.73 -4.42 3.23
C PRO A 72 6.50 -4.93 2.02
N VAL A 73 7.24 -6.03 2.17
CA VAL A 73 8.05 -6.59 1.09
C VAL A 73 7.17 -7.04 -0.07
N LEU A 74 6.11 -7.80 0.22
CA LEU A 74 5.14 -8.22 -0.80
C LEU A 74 4.45 -7.02 -1.46
N TRP A 75 4.15 -5.98 -0.69
CA TRP A 75 3.55 -4.75 -1.19
C TRP A 75 4.46 -4.01 -2.18
N VAL A 76 5.73 -3.85 -1.82
CA VAL A 76 6.76 -3.24 -2.68
C VAL A 76 6.99 -4.07 -3.94
N LEU A 77 6.97 -5.40 -3.86
CA LEU A 77 7.08 -6.28 -5.03
C LEU A 77 5.89 -6.16 -5.97
N LEU A 78 4.66 -6.18 -5.43
CA LEU A 78 3.43 -5.99 -6.21
C LEU A 78 3.46 -4.67 -6.98
N ILE A 79 3.96 -3.61 -6.33
CA ILE A 79 4.01 -2.29 -6.93
C ILE A 79 5.16 -2.14 -7.93
N ASN A 80 6.33 -2.71 -7.66
CA ASN A 80 7.39 -2.78 -8.68
C ASN A 80 6.91 -3.53 -9.92
N TYR A 81 6.14 -4.61 -9.75
CA TYR A 81 5.50 -5.29 -10.87
C TYR A 81 4.53 -4.37 -11.62
N PHE A 82 3.69 -3.60 -10.93
CA PHE A 82 2.82 -2.61 -11.56
C PHE A 82 3.59 -1.56 -12.37
N MET A 83 4.70 -1.03 -11.82
CA MET A 83 5.58 -0.08 -12.51
C MET A 83 6.23 -0.66 -13.78
N VAL A 84 6.65 -1.93 -13.73
CA VAL A 84 7.18 -2.63 -14.91
C VAL A 84 6.10 -2.77 -15.97
N VAL A 85 4.87 -3.13 -15.57
CA VAL A 85 3.74 -3.23 -16.50
C VAL A 85 3.46 -1.88 -17.15
N THR A 86 3.28 -0.80 -16.39
CA THR A 86 2.99 0.53 -16.96
C THR A 86 4.12 1.01 -17.87
N TYR A 87 5.39 0.74 -17.51
CA TYR A 87 6.53 1.02 -18.37
C TYR A 87 6.50 0.24 -19.70
N VAL A 88 6.17 -1.06 -19.68
CA VAL A 88 6.06 -1.89 -20.90
C VAL A 88 4.94 -1.39 -21.82
N PHE A 89 3.86 -0.85 -21.25
CA PHE A 89 2.76 -0.25 -22.02
C PHE A 89 3.03 1.20 -22.46
N GLY A 90 4.20 1.76 -22.14
CA GLY A 90 4.56 3.14 -22.50
C GLY A 90 3.87 4.21 -21.67
N ILE A 91 3.08 3.83 -20.67
CA ILE A 91 2.32 4.74 -19.81
C ILE A 91 3.25 5.22 -18.70
N LYS A 92 3.72 6.46 -18.80
CA LYS A 92 4.66 7.03 -17.82
C LYS A 92 4.05 8.15 -17.01
N ASP A 93 3.03 8.78 -17.56
CA ASP A 93 2.32 9.89 -16.95
C ASP A 93 0.83 9.58 -16.83
N TYR A 94 0.22 10.00 -15.70
CA TYR A 94 -1.22 9.91 -15.48
C TYR A 94 -2.04 10.76 -16.45
N ASN A 95 -1.40 11.66 -17.20
CA ASN A 95 -2.05 12.48 -18.23
C ASN A 95 -2.26 11.73 -19.55
N GLU A 96 -1.64 10.55 -19.72
CA GLU A 96 -1.75 9.72 -20.92
C GLU A 96 -2.87 8.66 -20.81
N ILE A 97 -3.55 8.61 -19.66
CA ILE A 97 -4.66 7.69 -19.33
C ILE A 97 -5.97 8.47 -19.35
#